data_AF-A0A7W0WAY3-F1
#
_entry.id   AF-A0A7W0WAY3-F1
#
_cell.length_a   1.000
_cell.length_b   1.000
_cell.length_c   1.000
_cell.angle_alpha   90.00
_cell.angle_beta   90.00
_cell.angle_gamma   90.00
#
_symmetry.space_group_name_H-M   'P 1'
#
loop_
_entity.id
_entity.type
_entity.pdbx_description
1 polymer ?
#
loop_
_entity_poly.entity_id
_entity_poly.type
_entity_poly.pdbx_seq_one_letter_code
_entity_poly.pdbx_strand_id
1 'polypeptide(L)'
;MAAPKMHVDEVDTDAALVHRLLAGQFPHWADLAIDPVVSYGTDHDIYRLGDHLAARLPRIGWATGQAAKEAEWLPKLAPHLPLAVPVQLAR
;
A
#
# COMPACT_ATOMS: atom_id res chain seq x y z
N MET A 1 13.51 10.67 7.85
CA MET A 1 14.65 9.76 7.51
C MET A 1 14.05 8.56 6.80
N ALA A 2 14.67 8.13 5.70
CA ALA A 2 14.28 6.89 5.03
C ALA A 2 14.46 5.71 5.99
N ALA A 3 13.56 4.73 5.91
CA ALA A 3 13.72 3.49 6.65
C ALA A 3 15.05 2.81 6.27
N PRO A 4 15.75 2.15 7.20
CA PRO A 4 16.93 1.37 6.86
C PRO A 4 16.54 0.24 5.90
N LYS A 5 17.33 0.04 4.83
CA LYS A 5 17.10 -1.07 3.89
C LYS A 5 17.26 -2.42 4.61
N MET A 6 16.28 -3.29 4.47
CA MET A 6 16.28 -4.65 5.05
C MET A 6 16.72 -5.71 4.04
N HIS A 7 16.49 -5.47 2.75
CA HIS A 7 16.85 -6.35 1.64
C HIS A 7 17.71 -5.64 0.59
N VAL A 8 18.51 -6.42 -0.12
CA VAL A 8 19.49 -5.93 -1.11
C VAL A 8 18.79 -5.34 -2.35
N ASP A 9 17.62 -5.85 -2.68
CA ASP A 9 16.84 -5.52 -3.88
C ASP A 9 15.66 -4.57 -3.59
N GLU A 10 15.72 -3.82 -2.48
CA GLU A 10 14.69 -2.83 -2.15
C GLU A 10 14.69 -1.64 -3.12
N VAL A 11 13.50 -1.37 -3.67
CA VAL A 11 13.15 -0.18 -4.43
C VAL A 11 12.76 0.92 -3.45
N ASP A 12 13.39 2.08 -3.61
CA ASP A 12 13.05 3.26 -2.81
C ASP A 12 11.67 3.79 -3.21
N THR A 13 10.81 4.05 -2.24
CA THR A 13 9.50 4.66 -2.45
C THR A 13 9.40 5.98 -1.69
N ASP A 14 8.60 6.91 -2.22
CA ASP A 14 8.30 8.18 -1.56
C ASP A 14 6.88 8.65 -1.88
N ALA A 15 6.42 9.68 -1.15
CA ALA A 15 5.10 10.27 -1.38
C ALA A 15 4.96 10.86 -2.80
N ALA A 16 6.05 11.34 -3.39
CA ALA A 16 6.05 11.89 -4.75
C ALA A 16 5.78 10.81 -5.82
N LEU A 17 6.33 9.60 -5.63
CA LEU A 17 6.03 8.43 -6.44
C LEU A 17 4.56 8.05 -6.32
N VAL A 18 4.03 7.98 -5.10
CA VAL A 18 2.61 7.69 -4.87
C VAL A 18 1.71 8.71 -5.58
N HIS A 19 2.01 10.00 -5.46
CA HIS A 19 1.26 11.05 -6.16
C HIS A 19 1.26 10.85 -7.68
N ARG A 20 2.44 10.58 -8.29
CA ARG A 20 2.52 10.33 -9.75
C ARG A 20 1.72 9.09 -10.16
N LEU A 21 1.79 8.02 -9.38
CA LEU A 21 1.04 6.79 -9.64
C LEU A 21 -0.47 7.01 -9.54
N LEU A 22 -0.94 7.75 -8.54
CA LEU A 22 -2.35 8.12 -8.38
C LEU A 22 -2.81 9.01 -9.53
N ALA A 23 -2.06 10.06 -9.88
CA ALA A 23 -2.41 10.93 -11.00
C ALA A 23 -2.53 10.16 -12.34
N GLY A 24 -1.69 9.15 -12.55
CA GLY A 24 -1.71 8.34 -13.77
C GLY A 24 -2.78 7.23 -13.80
N GLN A 25 -3.07 6.60 -12.66
CA GLN A 25 -3.90 5.39 -12.61
C GLN A 25 -5.27 5.62 -11.95
N PHE A 26 -5.33 6.51 -10.94
CA PHE A 26 -6.50 6.77 -10.11
C PHE A 26 -6.68 8.29 -9.89
N PRO A 27 -6.92 9.08 -10.95
CA PRO A 27 -6.87 10.54 -10.89
C PRO A 27 -7.85 11.16 -9.89
N HIS A 28 -8.95 10.47 -9.56
CA HIS A 28 -9.92 10.89 -8.54
C HIS A 28 -9.38 10.87 -7.10
N TRP A 29 -8.21 10.29 -6.86
CA TRP A 29 -7.50 10.29 -5.58
C TRP A 29 -6.20 11.09 -5.61
N ALA A 30 -5.83 11.69 -6.74
CA ALA A 30 -4.55 12.35 -6.93
C ALA A 30 -4.36 13.57 -5.99
N ASP A 31 -5.46 14.25 -5.65
CA ASP A 31 -5.45 15.44 -4.80
C ASP A 31 -5.55 15.13 -3.30
N LEU A 32 -5.58 13.85 -2.91
CA LEU A 32 -5.61 13.48 -1.49
C LEU A 32 -4.26 13.77 -0.82
N ALA A 33 -4.30 14.19 0.44
CA ALA A 33 -3.09 14.30 1.27
C ALA A 33 -2.39 12.93 1.38
N ILE A 34 -1.07 12.90 1.17
CA ILE A 34 -0.27 11.68 1.18
C ILE A 34 0.75 11.76 2.31
N ASP A 35 0.54 10.94 3.34
CA ASP A 35 1.42 10.87 4.50
C ASP A 35 2.07 9.49 4.59
N PRO A 36 3.41 9.39 4.70
CA PRO A 36 4.05 8.11 4.98
C PRO A 36 3.63 7.61 6.37
N VAL A 37 3.26 6.35 6.46
CA VAL A 37 3.07 5.68 7.75
C VAL A 37 4.47 5.39 8.31
N VAL A 38 4.77 5.93 9.49
CA VAL A 38 6.06 5.71 10.17
C VAL A 38 6.11 4.29 10.75
N SER A 39 6.26 3.32 9.87
CA SER A 39 6.37 1.90 10.19
C SER A 39 7.37 1.22 9.25
N TYR A 40 8.15 0.31 9.79
CA TYR A 40 9.14 -0.45 9.05
C TYR A 40 8.53 -1.75 8.55
N GLY A 41 7.71 -1.68 7.50
CA GLY A 41 7.28 -2.89 6.80
C GLY A 41 8.49 -3.58 6.15
N THR A 42 8.54 -4.91 6.09
CA THR A 42 9.59 -5.62 5.33
C THR A 42 9.30 -5.58 3.83
N ASP A 43 8.01 -5.70 3.50
CA ASP A 43 7.55 -6.00 2.13
C ASP A 43 6.97 -4.78 1.42
N HIS A 44 6.34 -3.87 2.17
CA HIS A 44 5.63 -2.73 1.64
C HIS A 44 5.95 -1.45 2.41
N ASP A 45 6.08 -0.34 1.70
CA ASP A 45 5.84 0.98 2.29
C ASP A 45 4.34 1.30 2.25
N ILE A 46 3.83 1.89 3.32
CA ILE A 46 2.43 2.25 3.46
C ILE A 46 2.31 3.77 3.53
N TYR A 47 1.41 4.32 2.72
CA TYR A 47 1.08 5.73 2.69
C TYR A 47 -0.40 5.90 2.97
N ARG A 48 -0.74 6.74 3.94
CA ARG A 48 -2.12 7.16 4.18
C ARG A 48 -2.52 8.15 3.09
N LEU A 49 -3.69 7.95 2.50
CA LEU A 49 -4.30 8.88 1.54
C LEU A 49 -5.58 9.46 2.17
N GLY A 50 -5.57 10.75 2.46
CA GLY A 50 -6.65 11.39 3.22
C GLY A 50 -6.92 10.68 4.55
N ASP A 51 -8.18 10.51 4.91
CA ASP A 51 -8.56 10.00 6.24
C ASP A 51 -8.86 8.50 6.28
N HIS A 52 -9.13 7.88 5.12
CA HIS A 52 -9.74 6.54 5.07
C HIS A 52 -9.03 5.54 4.16
N LEU A 53 -8.04 5.98 3.38
CA LEU A 53 -7.38 5.15 2.38
C LEU A 53 -5.91 4.93 2.72
N ALA A 54 -5.38 3.82 2.23
CA ALA A 54 -3.96 3.51 2.32
C ALA A 54 -3.46 2.95 0.98
N ALA A 55 -2.38 3.52 0.46
CA ALA A 55 -1.61 2.93 -0.63
C ALA A 55 -0.52 2.03 -0.04
N ARG A 56 -0.37 0.82 -0.59
CA ARG A 56 0.67 -0.13 -0.22
C ARG A 56 1.57 -0.35 -1.42
N LEU A 57 2.81 0.12 -1.34
CA LEU A 57 3.78 -0.01 -2.42
C LEU A 57 4.74 -1.16 -2.08
N PRO A 58 4.77 -2.24 -2.88
CA PRO A 58 5.76 -3.28 -2.69
C PRO A 58 7.16 -2.71 -2.93
N ARG A 59 8.06 -2.88 -1.95
CA ARG A 59 9.44 -2.42 -2.06
C ARG A 59 10.40 -3.49 -2.55
N ILE A 60 9.95 -4.75 -2.61
CA ILE A 60 10.72 -5.90 -3.11
C ILE A 60 9.92 -6.72 -4.11
N GLY A 61 10.60 -7.44 -4.99
CA GLY A 61 9.97 -8.14 -6.12
C GLY A 61 8.98 -9.22 -5.69
N TRP A 62 9.27 -9.95 -4.61
CA TRP A 62 8.41 -11.04 -4.15
C TRP A 62 7.08 -10.57 -3.54
N ALA A 63 6.95 -9.30 -3.12
CA ALA A 63 5.70 -8.79 -2.57
C ALA A 63 4.66 -8.42 -3.64
N THR A 64 5.05 -8.33 -4.91
CA THR A 64 4.16 -7.91 -6.00
C THR A 64 2.90 -8.77 -6.14
N GLY A 65 2.96 -10.05 -5.75
CA GLY A 65 1.82 -10.96 -5.74
C GLY A 65 0.90 -10.85 -4.52
N GLN A 66 1.30 -10.15 -3.46
CA GLN A 66 0.56 -10.13 -2.19
C GLN A 66 -0.78 -9.42 -2.30
N ALA A 67 -0.85 -8.30 -3.03
CA ALA A 67 -2.12 -7.60 -3.26
C ALA A 67 -3.16 -8.52 -3.93
N ALA A 68 -2.76 -9.32 -4.92
CA ALA A 68 -3.65 -10.28 -5.57
C ALA A 68 -4.11 -11.40 -4.62
N LYS A 69 -3.20 -11.90 -3.78
CA LYS A 69 -3.54 -12.89 -2.75
C LYS A 69 -4.54 -12.32 -1.74
N GLU A 70 -4.34 -11.09 -1.30
CA GLU A 70 -5.26 -10.43 -0.36
C GLU A 70 -6.63 -10.18 -0.99
N ALA A 71 -6.69 -9.74 -2.25
CA ALA A 71 -7.94 -9.60 -3.01
C ALA A 71 -8.77 -10.88 -3.01
N GLU A 72 -8.09 -12.03 -3.11
CA GLU A 72 -8.72 -13.34 -3.15
C GLU A 72 -9.21 -13.79 -1.77
N TRP A 73 -8.37 -13.64 -0.74
CA TRP A 73 -8.59 -14.27 0.56
C TRP A 73 -9.36 -13.38 1.54
N LEU A 74 -9.16 -12.06 1.55
CA LEU A 74 -9.82 -11.17 2.52
C LEU A 74 -11.35 -11.22 2.44
N PRO A 75 -11.99 -11.19 1.25
CA PRO A 75 -13.45 -11.32 1.17
C PRO A 75 -13.98 -12.66 1.66
N LYS A 76 -13.20 -13.74 1.50
CA LYS A 76 -13.56 -15.09 1.98
C LYS A 76 -13.46 -15.18 3.50
N LEU A 77 -12.49 -14.48 4.10
CA LEU A 77 -12.26 -14.47 5.54
C LEU A 77 -13.16 -13.47 6.27
N ALA A 78 -13.51 -12.33 5.64
CA ALA A 78 -14.25 -11.24 6.27
C ALA A 78 -15.53 -11.66 7.03
N PRO A 79 -16.40 -12.56 6.51
CA PRO A 79 -17.61 -12.98 7.22
C PRO A 79 -17.34 -13.79 8.50
N HIS A 80 -16.12 -14.29 8.67
CA HIS A 80 -15.72 -15.16 9.77
C HIS A 80 -14.84 -14.45 10.81
N LEU A 81 -14.58 -13.16 10.63
CA LEU A 81 -13.72 -12.38 11.52
C LEU A 81 -14.54 -11.41 12.39
N PRO A 82 -14.19 -11.24 13.68
CA PRO A 82 -14.92 -10.35 14.58
C PRO A 82 -14.59 -8.86 14.36
N LEU A 83 -13.62 -8.55 13.49
CA LEU A 83 -13.14 -7.20 13.21
C LEU A 83 -13.15 -6.94 11.70
N ALA A 84 -13.31 -5.66 11.34
CA ALA A 84 -13.22 -5.23 9.95
C ALA A 84 -11.84 -5.56 9.36
N VAL A 85 -11.84 -6.02 8.11
CA VAL A 85 -10.63 -6.25 7.32
C VAL A 85 -10.50 -5.19 6.23
N PRO A 86 -9.28 -4.96 5.71
CA PRO A 86 -9.08 -4.05 4.58
C PRO A 86 -9.91 -4.50 3.36
N VAL A 87 -10.48 -3.51 2.67
CA VAL A 87 -11.16 -3.72 1.37
C VAL A 87 -10.26 -3.15 0.28
N GLN A 88 -9.93 -3.97 -0.71
CA GLN A 88 -9.17 -3.51 -1.85
C GLN A 88 -10.09 -2.72 -2.80
N LEU A 89 -9.75 -1.45 -3.02
CA LEU A 89 -10.54 -0.55 -3.88
C LEU A 89 -9.98 -0.41 -5.29
N ALA A 90 -8.71 -0.77 -5.49
CA ALA A 90 -8.00 -0.58 -6.75
C ALA A 90 -6.89 -1.63 -6.95
N ARG A 91 -6.54 -1.89 -8.21
CA ARG A 91 -5.46 -2.77 -8.62
C ARG A 91 -4.68 -2.16 -9.78
#